data_AF-A0A518G9U0-F1
#
_entry.id   AF-A0A518G9U0-F1
#
_cell.length_a   1.000
_cell.length_b   1.000
_cell.length_c   1.000
_cell.angle_alpha   90.00
_cell.angle_beta   90.00
_cell.angle_gamma   90.00
#
_symmetry.space_group_name_H-M   'P 1'
#
loop_
_entity.id
_entity.type
_entity.pdbx_description
1 polymer ?
#
loop_
_entity_poly.entity_id
_entity_poly.type
_entity_poly.pdbx_seq_one_letter_code
_entity_poly.pdbx_strand_id
1 'polypeptide(L)'
;MPSSFKDSPPAERLRLATPQGVLNVNQEQLLAELAETWQALAGLSSITTPFGRTGINLESISSRGAELLSRATAGLEREDWKAASIWLRDREAAIAQVQMQFQYLQYQLEHGKLDQAIECVQRLMGVLHQTELQAPLAELRDRLVQSLGNPPSPFA
;
A
#
# COMPACT_ATOMS: atom_id res chain seq x y z
N MET A 1 12.95 -7.85 -23.45
CA MET A 1 11.49 -7.85 -23.28
C MET A 1 11.19 -7.39 -21.87
N PRO A 2 10.69 -6.16 -21.65
CA PRO A 2 10.30 -5.71 -20.32
C PRO A 2 8.92 -6.29 -19.98
N SER A 3 8.88 -7.09 -18.90
CA SER A 3 7.64 -7.64 -18.36
C SER A 3 6.77 -6.50 -17.81
N SER A 4 5.63 -6.33 -18.48
CA SER A 4 4.40 -5.67 -18.06
C SER A 4 4.32 -5.27 -16.58
N PHE A 5 4.43 -3.96 -16.33
CA PHE A 5 3.83 -3.27 -15.18
C PHE A 5 2.30 -3.15 -15.36
N LYS A 6 1.68 -4.23 -15.83
CA LYS A 6 0.29 -4.32 -16.32
C LYS A 6 -0.46 -5.46 -15.61
N ASP A 7 -0.09 -5.72 -14.35
CA ASP A 7 -0.90 -6.55 -13.47
C ASP A 7 -1.88 -5.59 -12.77
N SER A 8 -3.15 -5.73 -13.15
CA SER A 8 -4.31 -4.99 -12.68
C SER A 8 -4.32 -4.71 -11.17
N PRO A 9 -5.04 -3.66 -10.71
CA PRO A 9 -5.37 -3.55 -9.29
C PRO A 9 -5.98 -4.87 -8.79
N PRO A 10 -5.73 -5.27 -7.53
CA PRO A 10 -6.26 -6.52 -6.97
C PRO A 10 -7.80 -6.61 -6.98
N ALA A 11 -8.50 -5.53 -7.34
CA ALA A 11 -9.95 -5.48 -7.51
C ALA A 11 -10.51 -6.53 -8.49
N GLU A 12 -9.75 -6.96 -9.51
CA GLU A 12 -10.25 -7.90 -10.53
C GLU A 12 -9.93 -9.38 -10.26
N ARG A 13 -8.96 -9.69 -9.40
CA ARG A 13 -8.56 -11.10 -9.11
C ARG A 13 -9.33 -11.75 -7.95
N LEU A 14 -10.20 -11.03 -7.25
CA LEU A 14 -10.81 -11.48 -5.99
C LEU A 14 -12.31 -11.77 -6.06
N ARG A 15 -12.90 -11.92 -7.26
CA ARG A 15 -14.30 -12.37 -7.43
C ARG A 15 -14.51 -13.89 -7.31
N LEU A 16 -13.53 -14.64 -6.82
CA LEU A 16 -13.65 -16.09 -6.69
C LEU A 16 -13.51 -16.53 -5.23
N ALA A 17 -14.64 -17.05 -4.75
CA ALA A 17 -14.86 -17.81 -3.50
C ALA A 17 -15.20 -17.00 -2.23
N THR A 18 -16.44 -16.53 -2.16
CA THR A 18 -17.18 -16.54 -0.88
C THR A 18 -18.37 -17.49 -0.98
N PRO A 19 -18.29 -18.70 -0.38
CA PRO A 19 -19.47 -19.44 -0.01
C PRO A 19 -20.06 -18.80 1.26
N GLN A 20 -21.22 -18.17 1.08
CA GLN A 20 -22.22 -17.78 2.09
C GLN A 20 -21.88 -16.64 3.08
N GLY A 21 -22.71 -15.59 2.99
CA GLY A 21 -23.14 -14.82 4.17
C GLY A 21 -22.96 -13.31 4.07
N VAL A 22 -23.81 -12.66 3.26
CA VAL A 22 -24.22 -11.23 3.34
C VAL A 22 -23.19 -10.29 3.96
N LEU A 23 -22.32 -9.68 3.14
CA LEU A 23 -21.59 -8.48 3.55
C LEU A 23 -22.63 -7.43 3.96
N ASN A 24 -22.51 -6.90 5.18
CA ASN A 24 -23.32 -5.76 5.60
C ASN A 24 -22.94 -4.54 4.73
N VAL A 25 -23.89 -3.64 4.43
CA VAL A 25 -23.65 -2.40 3.65
C VAL A 25 -22.46 -1.60 4.20
N ASN A 26 -22.24 -1.64 5.52
CA ASN A 26 -21.07 -1.05 6.17
C ASN A 26 -19.74 -1.73 5.78
N GLN A 27 -19.70 -3.04 5.57
CA GLN A 27 -18.48 -3.77 5.16
C GLN A 27 -18.11 -3.49 3.70
N GLU A 28 -19.10 -3.40 2.80
CA GLU A 28 -18.84 -3.05 1.40
C GLU A 28 -18.26 -1.64 1.25
N GLN A 29 -18.77 -0.67 2.03
CA GLN A 29 -18.22 0.69 2.07
C GLN A 29 -16.78 0.72 2.59
N LEU A 30 -16.49 -0.01 3.67
CA LEU A 30 -15.13 -0.09 4.22
C LEU A 30 -14.13 -0.72 3.23
N LEU A 31 -14.56 -1.73 2.48
CA LEU A 31 -13.72 -2.35 1.43
C LEU A 31 -13.48 -1.40 0.24
N ALA A 32 -14.47 -0.59 -0.13
CA ALA A 32 -14.32 0.41 -1.17
C ALA A 32 -13.33 1.52 -0.76
N GLU A 33 -13.46 2.07 0.45
CA GLU A 33 -12.54 3.07 1.00
C GLU A 33 -11.10 2.52 1.11
N LEU A 34 -10.96 1.24 1.50
CA LEU A 34 -9.68 0.55 1.51
C LEU A 34 -9.04 0.51 0.10
N ALA A 35 -9.84 0.17 -0.91
CA ALA A 35 -9.38 0.10 -2.30
C ALA A 35 -8.95 1.47 -2.84
N GLU A 36 -9.69 2.54 -2.52
CA GLU A 36 -9.32 3.92 -2.88
C GLU A 36 -8.02 4.35 -2.20
N THR A 37 -7.87 4.05 -0.92
CA THR A 37 -6.64 4.34 -0.16
C THR A 37 -5.44 3.60 -0.75
N TRP A 38 -5.63 2.35 -1.18
CA TRP A 38 -4.60 1.59 -1.88
C TRP A 38 -4.25 2.18 -3.25
N GLN A 39 -5.22 2.64 -4.03
CA GLN A 39 -4.96 3.30 -5.31
C GLN A 39 -4.19 4.62 -5.12
N ALA A 40 -4.52 5.41 -4.11
CA ALA A 40 -3.77 6.62 -3.76
C ALA A 40 -2.32 6.29 -3.37
N LEU A 41 -2.10 5.22 -2.60
CA LEU A 41 -0.76 4.67 -2.29
C LEU A 41 0.02 4.26 -3.53
N ALA A 42 -0.63 3.54 -4.45
CA ALA A 42 0.00 3.14 -5.71
C ALA A 42 0.38 4.37 -6.56
N GLY A 43 -0.43 5.44 -6.52
CA GLY A 43 -0.11 6.71 -7.18
C GLY A 43 1.16 7.37 -6.63
N LEU A 44 1.44 7.24 -5.33
CA LEU A 44 2.67 7.75 -4.72
C LEU A 44 3.93 6.99 -5.17
N SER A 45 3.82 5.85 -5.83
CA SER A 45 5.00 5.08 -6.31
C SER A 45 5.75 5.77 -7.46
N SER A 46 5.13 6.75 -8.14
CA SER A 46 5.77 7.48 -9.22
C SER A 46 6.68 8.59 -8.67
N ILE A 47 7.98 8.32 -8.65
CA ILE A 47 9.00 9.29 -8.21
C ILE A 47 9.44 10.09 -9.44
N THR A 48 9.01 11.34 -9.52
CA THR A 48 9.37 12.26 -10.60
C THR A 48 10.52 13.20 -10.21
N THR A 49 11.06 13.08 -9.00
CA THR A 49 12.05 14.01 -8.46
C THR A 49 13.48 13.55 -8.78
N PRO A 50 14.38 14.45 -9.24
CA PRO A 50 15.79 14.13 -9.41
C PRO A 50 16.43 13.75 -8.07
N PHE A 51 17.22 12.67 -8.08
CA PHE A 51 17.88 12.12 -6.90
C PHE A 51 19.39 12.39 -6.94
N GLY A 52 19.99 12.57 -5.77
CA GLY A 52 21.43 12.78 -5.65
C GLY A 52 21.91 14.12 -6.21
N ARG A 53 23.23 14.26 -6.32
CA ARG A 53 23.89 15.50 -6.76
C ARG A 53 23.93 15.65 -8.27
N THR A 54 23.94 14.54 -9.00
CA THR A 54 23.87 14.52 -10.47
C THR A 54 22.43 14.64 -10.99
N GLY A 55 21.44 14.62 -10.10
CA GLY A 55 20.03 14.75 -10.46
C GLY A 55 19.52 13.56 -11.27
N ILE A 56 19.92 12.33 -10.90
CA ILE A 56 19.51 11.12 -11.60
C ILE A 56 17.98 10.93 -11.50
N ASN A 57 17.35 10.60 -12.63
CA ASN A 57 15.93 10.30 -12.66
C ASN A 57 15.72 8.83 -12.26
N LEU A 58 14.90 8.62 -11.23
CA LEU A 58 14.54 7.29 -10.72
C LEU A 58 13.23 6.75 -11.30
N GLU A 59 12.57 7.50 -12.18
CA GLU A 59 11.32 7.11 -12.81
C GLU A 59 11.46 5.73 -13.49
N SER A 60 10.60 4.80 -13.10
CA SER A 60 10.57 3.42 -13.60
C SER A 60 11.85 2.60 -13.35
N ILE A 61 12.76 3.04 -12.46
CA ILE A 61 13.96 2.29 -12.11
C ILE A 61 13.73 1.51 -10.81
N SER A 62 13.95 0.18 -10.87
CA SER A 62 13.98 -0.67 -9.67
C SER A 62 15.30 -0.55 -8.92
N SER A 63 15.32 -0.94 -7.63
CA SER A 63 16.53 -0.99 -6.82
C SER A 63 17.66 -1.78 -7.50
N ARG A 64 17.33 -2.89 -8.16
CA ARG A 64 18.27 -3.70 -8.94
C ARG A 64 18.77 -2.98 -10.20
N GLY A 65 17.90 -2.23 -10.88
CA GLY A 65 18.27 -1.40 -12.03
C GLY A 65 19.27 -0.32 -11.64
N ALA A 66 19.00 0.39 -10.55
CA ALA A 66 19.92 1.38 -9.99
C ALA A 66 21.26 0.75 -9.55
N GLU A 67 21.24 -0.46 -8.97
CA GLU A 67 22.47 -1.18 -8.63
C GLU A 67 23.31 -1.51 -9.88
N LEU A 68 22.69 -1.96 -10.98
CA LEU A 68 23.39 -2.22 -12.24
C LEU A 68 23.98 -0.93 -12.82
N LEU A 69 23.24 0.18 -12.77
CA LEU A 69 23.73 1.49 -13.23
C LEU A 69 24.91 1.99 -12.38
N SER A 70 24.91 1.76 -11.07
CA SER A 70 26.05 2.08 -10.21
C SER A 70 27.33 1.31 -10.59
N ARG A 71 27.20 0.12 -11.17
CA ARG A 71 28.33 -0.67 -11.65
C ARG A 71 28.80 -0.23 -13.05
N ALA A 72 27.88 0.30 -13.85
CA ALA A 72 28.14 0.77 -15.20
C ALA A 72 28.69 2.22 -15.26
N THR A 73 28.54 2.99 -14.19
CA THR A 73 28.95 4.40 -14.08
C THR A 73 30.20 4.58 -13.20
N ALA A 74 30.76 5.79 -13.18
CA ALA A 74 31.95 6.14 -12.41
C ALA A 74 31.83 7.53 -11.76
N GLY A 75 32.70 7.81 -10.79
CA GLY A 75 32.73 9.10 -10.10
C GLY A 75 31.45 9.39 -9.30
N LEU A 76 31.04 10.65 -9.29
CA LEU A 76 29.89 11.14 -8.51
C LEU A 76 28.58 10.44 -8.89
N GLU A 77 28.38 10.14 -10.18
CA GLU A 77 27.18 9.49 -10.66
C GLU A 77 27.03 8.06 -10.12
N ARG A 78 28.16 7.33 -9.97
CA ARG A 78 28.16 6.00 -9.34
C ARG A 78 27.72 6.06 -7.88
N GLU A 79 28.16 7.06 -7.15
CA GLU A 79 27.77 7.26 -5.74
C GLU A 79 26.29 7.56 -5.63
N ASP A 80 25.75 8.41 -6.51
CA ASP A 80 24.32 8.73 -6.57
C ASP A 80 23.48 7.51 -6.94
N TRP A 81 23.89 6.70 -7.93
CA TRP A 81 23.19 5.44 -8.27
C TRP A 81 23.22 4.42 -7.13
N LYS A 82 24.33 4.34 -6.39
CA LYS A 82 24.44 3.46 -5.21
C LYS A 82 23.50 3.92 -4.10
N ALA A 83 23.48 5.20 -3.79
CA ALA A 83 22.55 5.78 -2.83
C ALA A 83 21.08 5.57 -3.27
N ALA A 84 20.78 5.77 -4.56
CA ALA A 84 19.46 5.52 -5.12
C ALA A 84 19.04 4.05 -4.99
N SER A 85 19.94 3.10 -5.22
CA SER A 85 19.64 1.67 -5.07
C SER A 85 19.22 1.28 -3.64
N ILE A 86 19.86 1.89 -2.63
CA ILE A 86 19.53 1.67 -1.22
C ILE A 86 18.16 2.29 -0.93
N TRP A 87 17.97 3.54 -1.33
CA TRP A 87 16.73 4.25 -1.11
C TRP A 87 15.53 3.59 -1.80
N LEU A 88 15.70 3.12 -3.05
CA LEU A 88 14.68 2.35 -3.77
C LEU A 88 14.37 1.02 -3.08
N ARG A 89 15.38 0.34 -2.54
CA ARG A 89 15.19 -0.93 -1.82
C ARG A 89 14.37 -0.73 -0.54
N ASP A 90 14.66 0.31 0.23
CA ASP A 90 13.90 0.64 1.44
C ASP A 90 12.45 1.01 1.08
N ARG A 91 12.26 1.76 -0.01
CA ARG A 91 10.92 2.10 -0.52
C ARG A 91 10.16 0.86 -1.02
N GLU A 92 10.79 -0.01 -1.80
CA GLU A 92 10.21 -1.27 -2.27
C GLU A 92 9.80 -2.16 -1.09
N ALA A 93 10.63 -2.25 -0.04
CA ALA A 93 10.33 -2.98 1.18
C ALA A 93 9.14 -2.38 1.94
N ALA A 94 9.07 -1.05 2.06
CA ALA A 94 7.93 -0.37 2.68
C ALA A 94 6.64 -0.60 1.89
N ILE A 95 6.68 -0.52 0.56
CA ILE A 95 5.52 -0.82 -0.31
C ILE A 95 5.06 -2.26 -0.12
N ALA A 96 5.99 -3.22 -0.11
CA ALA A 96 5.66 -4.63 0.10
C ALA A 96 5.04 -4.87 1.48
N GLN A 97 5.57 -4.22 2.53
CA GLN A 97 5.01 -4.30 3.88
C GLN A 97 3.59 -3.73 3.93
N VAL A 98 3.37 -2.56 3.33
CA VAL A 98 2.04 -1.92 3.25
C VAL A 98 1.08 -2.84 2.49
N GLN A 99 1.48 -3.37 1.33
CA GLN A 99 0.66 -4.29 0.55
C GLN A 99 0.22 -5.51 1.35
N MET A 100 1.14 -6.12 2.11
CA MET A 100 0.83 -7.26 2.97
C MET A 100 -0.21 -6.89 4.04
N GLN A 101 -0.07 -5.73 4.68
CA GLN A 101 -1.04 -5.27 5.69
C GLN A 101 -2.41 -4.96 5.05
N PHE A 102 -2.45 -4.36 3.86
CA PHE A 102 -3.71 -4.13 3.14
C PHE A 102 -4.43 -5.44 2.79
N GLN A 103 -3.70 -6.45 2.30
CA GLN A 103 -4.27 -7.78 2.04
C GLN A 103 -4.78 -8.45 3.31
N TYR A 104 -4.01 -8.34 4.41
CA TYR A 104 -4.42 -8.85 5.71
C TYR A 104 -5.69 -8.13 6.22
N LEU A 105 -5.74 -6.81 6.13
CA LEU A 105 -6.89 -6.00 6.52
C LEU A 105 -8.16 -6.39 5.73
N GLN A 106 -8.04 -6.53 4.41
CA GLN A 106 -9.15 -7.01 3.58
C GLN A 106 -9.66 -8.38 4.04
N TYR A 107 -8.76 -9.34 4.24
CA TYR A 107 -9.12 -10.67 4.73
C TYR A 107 -9.85 -10.61 6.09
N GLN A 108 -9.39 -9.77 7.01
CA GLN A 108 -10.04 -9.62 8.33
C GLN A 108 -11.43 -9.00 8.24
N LEU A 109 -11.62 -8.00 7.36
CA LEU A 109 -12.91 -7.36 7.12
C LEU A 109 -13.92 -8.33 6.50
N GLU A 110 -13.49 -9.15 5.54
CA GLU A 110 -14.31 -10.20 4.91
C GLU A 110 -14.78 -11.26 5.94
N HIS A 111 -13.98 -11.50 6.98
CA HIS A 111 -14.29 -12.47 8.05
C HIS A 111 -14.90 -11.82 9.32
N GLY A 112 -15.25 -10.53 9.27
CA GLY A 112 -15.90 -9.82 10.38
C GLY A 112 -15.02 -9.60 11.63
N LYS A 113 -13.70 -9.73 11.51
CA LYS A 113 -12.75 -9.61 12.63
C LYS A 113 -12.29 -8.15 12.80
N LEU A 114 -13.20 -7.31 13.29
CA LEU A 114 -13.00 -5.86 13.38
C LEU A 114 -11.84 -5.45 14.32
N ASP A 115 -11.62 -6.13 15.44
CA ASP A 115 -10.48 -5.84 16.33
C ASP A 115 -9.13 -6.00 15.62
N GLN A 116 -8.97 -7.07 14.84
CA GLN A 116 -7.74 -7.33 14.08
C GLN A 116 -7.57 -6.36 12.92
N ALA A 117 -8.69 -5.91 12.33
CA ALA A 117 -8.69 -4.86 11.30
C ALA A 117 -8.19 -3.53 11.89
N ILE A 118 -8.67 -3.13 13.06
CA ILE A 118 -8.24 -1.88 13.75
C ILE A 118 -6.73 -1.90 14.04
N GLU A 119 -6.22 -3.00 14.59
CA GLU A 119 -4.76 -3.13 14.82
C GLU A 119 -3.95 -3.03 13.52
N CYS A 120 -4.46 -3.61 12.44
CA CYS A 120 -3.80 -3.58 11.14
C CYS A 120 -3.72 -2.15 10.59
N VAL A 121 -4.79 -1.37 10.71
CA VAL A 121 -4.82 0.05 10.31
C VAL A 121 -3.85 0.87 11.16
N GLN A 122 -3.77 0.63 12.47
CA GLN A 122 -2.81 1.31 13.34
C GLN A 122 -1.35 1.01 12.96
N ARG A 123 -1.04 -0.24 12.62
CA ARG A 123 0.29 -0.61 12.10
C ARG A 123 0.59 0.10 10.78
N LEU A 124 -0.38 0.16 9.87
CA LEU A 124 -0.25 0.89 8.60
C LEU A 124 0.01 2.38 8.82
N MET A 125 -0.72 3.03 9.73
CA MET A 125 -0.49 4.43 10.10
C MET A 125 0.91 4.66 10.67
N GLY A 126 1.49 3.68 11.39
CA GLY A 126 2.86 3.75 11.89
C GLY A 126 3.91 3.69 10.78
N VAL A 127 3.71 2.82 9.78
CA VAL A 127 4.61 2.71 8.61
C VAL A 127 4.49 3.93 7.70
N LEU A 128 3.28 4.50 7.60
CA LEU A 128 2.94 5.60 6.70
C LEU A 128 2.89 6.97 7.41
N HIS A 129 3.53 7.09 8.57
CA HIS A 129 3.42 8.24 9.48
C HIS A 129 3.75 9.61 8.85
N GLN A 130 4.50 9.65 7.76
CA GLN A 130 4.88 10.88 7.04
C GLN A 130 4.23 11.03 5.66
N THR A 131 3.18 10.25 5.38
CA THR A 131 2.48 10.30 4.09
C THR A 131 1.13 11.00 4.22
N GLU A 132 0.68 11.60 3.12
CA GLU A 132 -0.65 12.26 3.03
C GLU A 132 -1.82 11.30 3.27
N LEU A 133 -1.54 9.99 3.32
CA LEU A 133 -2.50 8.92 3.56
C LEU A 133 -2.78 8.68 5.05
N GLN A 134 -2.10 9.40 5.95
CA GLN A 134 -2.36 9.29 7.38
C GLN A 134 -3.81 9.69 7.73
N ALA A 135 -4.33 10.74 7.09
CA ALA A 135 -5.70 11.23 7.33
C ALA A 135 -6.77 10.21 6.92
N PRO A 136 -6.79 9.67 5.68
CA PRO A 136 -7.79 8.67 5.30
C PRO A 136 -7.67 7.37 6.11
N LEU A 137 -6.45 6.95 6.49
CA LEU A 137 -6.27 5.78 7.37
C LEU A 137 -6.82 6.02 8.79
N ALA A 138 -6.70 7.24 9.31
CA ALA A 138 -7.29 7.60 10.59
C ALA A 138 -8.82 7.57 10.55
N GLU A 139 -9.42 8.08 9.48
CA GLU A 139 -10.89 8.04 9.30
C GLU A 139 -11.40 6.60 9.18
N LEU A 140 -10.71 5.75 8.41
CA LEU A 140 -11.04 4.33 8.29
C LEU A 140 -10.96 3.62 9.65
N ARG A 141 -9.94 3.92 10.46
CA ARG A 141 -9.84 3.41 11.85
C ARG A 141 -11.04 3.85 12.68
N ASP A 142 -11.39 5.13 12.66
CA ASP A 142 -12.49 5.66 13.47
C ASP A 142 -13.83 5.03 13.09
N ARG A 143 -14.06 4.78 11.80
CA ARG A 143 -15.23 4.02 11.31
C ARG A 143 -15.23 2.57 11.79
N LEU A 144 -14.08 1.89 11.78
CA LEU A 144 -13.97 0.53 12.32
C LEU A 144 -14.26 0.48 13.82
N VAL A 145 -13.77 1.44 14.58
CA VAL A 145 -14.03 1.56 16.03
C VAL A 145 -15.52 1.85 16.28
N GLN A 146 -16.16 2.70 15.48
CA GLN A 146 -17.61 2.94 15.56
C GLN A 146 -18.42 1.68 15.23
N SER A 147 -17.99 0.89 14.24
CA SER A 147 -18.64 -0.39 13.89
C SER A 147 -18.43 -1.47 14.96
N LEU A 148 -17.35 -1.40 15.74
CA LEU A 148 -17.14 -2.26 16.91
C LEU A 148 -18.04 -1.82 18.09
N GLY A 149 -18.23 -0.50 18.27
CA GLY A 149 -19.05 0.08 19.33
C GLY A 149 -20.58 0.02 19.11
N ASN A 150 -21.02 -0.10 17.85
CA ASN A 150 -22.41 -0.37 17.48
C ASN A 150 -22.53 -1.81 16.94
N PRO A 151 -22.74 -2.82 17.79
CA PRO A 151 -23.06 -4.15 17.29
C PRO A 151 -24.32 -4.07 16.41
N PRO A 152 -24.36 -4.75 15.25
CA PRO A 152 -25.56 -4.81 14.45
C PRO A 152 -26.66 -5.44 15.31
N SER A 153 -27.69 -4.65 15.66
CA SER A 153 -28.88 -5.17 16.31
C SER A 153 -29.45 -6.30 15.44
N PRO A 154 -29.63 -7.53 15.97
CA PRO A 154 -30.17 -8.64 15.20
C PRO A 154 -31.68 -8.51 14.91
N PHE A 155 -32.29 -7.33 15.16
CA PHE A 155 -33.71 -7.07 14.96
C PHE A 155 -33.92 -5.61 14.52
N ALA A 156 -34.05 -5.39 13.21
CA ALA A 156 -34.76 -4.27 12.61
C ALA A 156 -35.35 -4.72 11.28
#